data_AF-A0A914API3-F1
#
_entry.id   AF-A0A914API3-F1
#
_cell.length_a   1.000
_cell.length_b   1.000
_cell.length_c   1.000
_cell.angle_alpha   90.00
_cell.angle_beta   90.00
_cell.angle_gamma   90.00
#
_symmetry.space_group_name_H-M   'P 1'
#
loop_
_entity.id
_entity.type
_entity.pdbx_description
1 polymer ?
#
loop_
_entity_poly.entity_id
_entity_poly.type
_entity_poly.pdbx_seq_one_letter_code
_entity_poly.pdbx_strand_id
1 'polypeptide(L)'
;MSARPRTTSFADAKGNNPAFGGFKISHKDGNRVTTVMATSGAVSNARQEACNVEISYSETKIIGNGSFGVVHQAKLTDTGEMVAIKKVLQDKRFKNRELQIMRKLEHCNIVRLKYFFYSSGEKSSGSGKKDEVYLNLVLEYVPETVYRVARHYSKNKQTIPILYVKLYMYQLFRSLAYIHSLGVCHRDIKPQNLLLDPESGVLKLIDFGSAKQLVPGEPNVSYICSRYYRAPELIFGATDYTCNIDVWSAGCVLAELLLGQPIFPGDSGVDQLVEIIKVLGTPSRDQIHEMNPNYTEFKFPQIKPHPWNKVFRPRTPSDAIDLCSKLLEYTPSSRISPLDACSHKFFDELRDPGTRLPNTRPLPPLFNFTAQELAIKPSLNDILIPPHARRDPVSSSQGTSESTATTSSAGLPISGAIGGGN
;
A
#
# COMPACT_ATOMS: atom_id res chain seq x y z
N MET A 1 -13.98 0.50 -27.38
CA MET A 1 -13.01 -0.58 -27.68
C MET A 1 -12.93 -1.50 -26.47
N SER A 2 -13.04 -2.81 -26.72
CA SER A 2 -13.15 -3.89 -25.72
C SER A 2 -12.03 -3.83 -24.66
N ALA A 3 -12.41 -3.59 -23.40
CA ALA A 3 -11.52 -3.59 -22.25
C ALA A 3 -11.14 -5.04 -21.90
N ARG A 4 -10.07 -5.55 -22.52
CA ARG A 4 -9.38 -6.73 -21.98
C ARG A 4 -8.67 -6.33 -20.67
N PRO A 5 -8.69 -7.17 -19.62
CA PRO A 5 -7.91 -6.93 -18.41
C PRO A 5 -6.41 -6.86 -18.79
N ARG A 6 -5.70 -5.81 -18.38
CA ARG A 6 -4.26 -5.62 -18.67
C ARG A 6 -3.34 -6.55 -17.83
N THR A 7 -3.89 -7.57 -17.18
CA THR A 7 -3.33 -8.11 -15.93
C THR A 7 -3.29 -9.64 -15.86
N THR A 8 -3.18 -10.32 -17.00
CA THR A 8 -3.26 -11.78 -17.05
C THR A 8 -1.97 -12.44 -17.56
N SER A 9 -1.60 -13.57 -16.96
CA SER A 9 -0.61 -14.53 -17.47
C SER A 9 -1.32 -15.85 -17.78
N PHE A 10 -0.96 -16.52 -18.88
CA PHE A 10 -1.58 -17.78 -19.31
C PHE A 10 -1.53 -18.82 -18.18
N ALA A 11 -2.65 -19.51 -17.95
CA ALA A 11 -2.66 -20.69 -17.10
C ALA A 11 -2.18 -21.90 -17.91
N ASP A 12 -1.33 -22.75 -17.33
CA ASP A 12 -1.04 -24.09 -17.87
C ASP A 12 -2.35 -24.87 -18.02
N ALA A 13 -2.50 -25.60 -19.13
CA ALA A 13 -3.72 -26.27 -19.58
C ALA A 13 -4.20 -27.45 -18.69
N LYS A 14 -3.73 -27.54 -17.43
CA LYS A 14 -4.13 -28.54 -16.44
C LYS A 14 -4.36 -27.89 -15.09
N GLY A 15 -5.56 -27.32 -14.88
CA GLY A 15 -5.97 -26.79 -13.59
C GLY A 15 -7.43 -27.14 -13.29
N ASN A 16 -7.66 -27.88 -12.20
CA ASN A 16 -8.99 -28.15 -11.65
C ASN A 16 -9.83 -26.87 -11.55
N ASN A 17 -11.11 -26.95 -11.91
CA ASN A 17 -12.07 -25.88 -11.63
C ASN A 17 -12.05 -25.56 -10.11
N PRO A 18 -12.00 -24.28 -9.69
CA PRO A 18 -12.11 -23.95 -8.28
C PRO A 18 -13.45 -24.45 -7.74
N ALA A 19 -13.43 -25.15 -6.61
CA ALA A 19 -14.64 -25.59 -5.94
C ALA A 19 -15.49 -24.36 -5.58
N PHE A 20 -16.75 -24.36 -6.02
CA PHE A 20 -17.71 -23.33 -5.62
C PHE A 20 -17.99 -23.50 -4.12
N GLY A 21 -17.43 -22.61 -3.30
CA GLY A 21 -17.76 -22.53 -1.88
C GLY A 21 -19.25 -22.27 -1.71
N GLY A 22 -19.91 -23.01 -0.82
CA GLY A 22 -21.34 -22.86 -0.56
C GLY A 22 -21.69 -21.40 -0.26
N PHE A 23 -22.68 -20.86 -0.97
CA PHE A 23 -23.17 -19.50 -0.80
C PHE A 23 -24.56 -19.59 -0.17
N LYS A 24 -24.71 -19.12 1.07
CA LYS A 24 -25.98 -19.12 1.81
C LYS A 24 -26.37 -17.68 2.14
N ILE A 25 -27.63 -17.34 1.89
CA ILE A 25 -28.23 -16.08 2.34
C ILE A 25 -29.22 -16.42 3.44
N SER A 26 -29.13 -15.73 4.57
CA SER A 26 -30.10 -15.80 5.66
C SER A 26 -30.51 -14.41 6.11
N HIS A 27 -31.54 -14.33 6.95
CA HIS A 27 -31.95 -13.10 7.62
C HIS A 27 -31.76 -13.28 9.12
N LYS A 28 -30.97 -12.40 9.73
CA LYS A 28 -30.77 -12.35 11.19
C LYS A 28 -31.04 -10.93 11.66
N ASP A 29 -31.97 -10.77 12.60
CA ASP A 29 -32.37 -9.47 13.16
C ASP A 29 -32.79 -8.43 12.09
N GLY A 30 -33.48 -8.88 11.04
CA GLY A 30 -33.91 -8.04 9.92
C GLY A 30 -32.83 -7.73 8.88
N ASN A 31 -31.56 -8.02 9.17
CA ASN A 31 -30.45 -7.81 8.24
C ASN A 31 -30.19 -9.04 7.37
N ARG A 32 -29.93 -8.80 6.08
CA ARG A 32 -29.46 -9.84 5.15
C ARG A 32 -28.02 -10.23 5.51
N VAL A 33 -27.82 -11.50 5.86
CA VAL A 33 -26.52 -12.10 6.16
C VAL A 33 -26.12 -12.99 4.99
N THR A 34 -24.89 -12.83 4.53
CA THR A 34 -24.28 -13.68 3.49
C THR A 34 -23.18 -14.53 4.12
N THR A 35 -23.29 -15.85 3.97
CA THR A 35 -22.31 -16.83 4.47
C THR A 35 -21.65 -17.53 3.29
N VAL A 36 -20.31 -17.57 3.31
CA VAL A 36 -19.49 -18.15 2.24
C VAL A 36 -18.35 -18.99 2.81
N MET A 37 -17.98 -20.05 2.09
CA MET A 37 -16.69 -20.72 2.32
C MET A 37 -15.58 -19.91 1.64
N ALA A 38 -14.68 -19.34 2.44
CA ALA A 38 -13.54 -18.56 1.99
C ALA A 38 -12.22 -19.21 2.36
N THR A 39 -11.16 -18.87 1.66
CA THR A 39 -9.80 -19.30 1.96
C THR A 39 -9.04 -18.17 2.65
N SER A 40 -8.23 -18.49 3.68
CA SER A 40 -7.35 -17.51 4.33
C SER A 40 -6.40 -16.83 3.32
N GLY A 41 -6.23 -15.52 3.48
CA GLY A 41 -5.38 -14.69 2.62
C GLY A 41 -3.89 -14.92 2.82
N ALA A 42 -3.46 -15.21 4.04
CA ALA A 42 -2.04 -15.45 4.34
C ALA A 42 -1.61 -16.86 3.89
N VAL A 43 -0.39 -16.96 3.36
CA VAL A 43 0.31 -18.24 3.20
C VAL A 43 1.27 -18.37 4.38
N SER A 44 0.91 -19.10 5.43
CA SER A 44 1.91 -19.47 6.43
C SER A 44 2.97 -20.36 5.77
N ASN A 45 4.26 -20.06 6.03
CA ASN A 45 5.35 -20.87 5.51
C ASN A 45 5.23 -22.32 6.04
N ALA A 46 5.40 -23.26 5.12
CA ALA A 46 5.43 -24.72 5.28
C ALA A 46 4.07 -25.45 5.47
N ARG A 47 3.62 -26.08 4.38
CA ARG A 47 2.79 -27.32 4.36
C ARG A 47 1.37 -27.30 4.90
N GLN A 48 0.77 -26.16 5.22
CA GLN A 48 -0.67 -26.13 5.49
C GLN A 48 -1.48 -25.99 4.20
N GLU A 49 -2.29 -27.01 3.92
CA GLU A 49 -3.38 -26.94 2.95
C GLU A 49 -4.21 -25.67 3.17
N ALA A 50 -4.70 -25.08 2.09
CA ALA A 50 -5.57 -23.91 2.14
C ALA A 50 -6.72 -24.15 3.14
N CYS A 51 -6.66 -23.51 4.31
CA CYS A 51 -7.71 -23.64 5.31
C CYS A 51 -8.93 -22.89 4.81
N ASN A 52 -9.92 -23.65 4.34
CA ASN A 52 -11.23 -23.12 4.03
C ASN A 52 -11.98 -22.87 5.34
N VAL A 53 -12.45 -21.64 5.51
CA VAL A 53 -13.17 -21.17 6.68
C VAL A 53 -14.53 -20.65 6.24
N GLU A 54 -15.57 -20.94 7.01
CA GLU A 54 -16.87 -20.31 6.81
C GLU A 54 -16.79 -18.88 7.37
N ILE A 55 -17.13 -17.88 6.55
CA ILE A 55 -17.24 -16.49 7.00
C ILE A 55 -18.65 -15.98 6.72
N SER A 56 -19.19 -15.21 7.65
CA SER A 56 -20.50 -14.57 7.54
C SER A 56 -20.35 -13.05 7.63
N TYR A 57 -21.05 -12.33 6.74
CA TYR A 57 -21.00 -10.87 6.70
C TYR A 57 -22.37 -10.24 6.37
N SER A 58 -22.57 -9.01 6.83
CA SER A 58 -23.80 -8.23 6.67
C SER A 58 -23.48 -6.78 6.30
N GLU A 59 -24.51 -5.92 6.24
CA GLU A 59 -24.38 -4.46 6.07
C GLU A 59 -23.61 -4.05 4.80
N THR A 60 -23.83 -4.78 3.70
CA THR A 60 -23.07 -4.58 2.46
C THR A 60 -23.45 -3.26 1.77
N LYS A 61 -22.46 -2.41 1.51
CA LYS A 61 -22.63 -1.13 0.80
C LYS A 61 -21.56 -0.96 -0.28
N ILE A 62 -21.93 -0.53 -1.48
CA ILE A 62 -20.94 -0.20 -2.51
C ILE A 62 -20.18 1.06 -2.11
N ILE A 63 -18.84 0.98 -2.06
CA ILE A 63 -17.94 2.10 -1.75
C ILE A 63 -17.01 2.47 -2.90
N GLY A 64 -16.93 1.64 -3.94
CA GLY A 64 -16.13 1.92 -5.13
C GLY A 64 -16.60 1.12 -6.34
N ASN A 65 -16.50 1.72 -7.52
CA ASN A 65 -16.80 1.07 -8.80
C ASN A 65 -15.73 1.51 -9.81
N GLY A 66 -15.15 0.57 -10.54
CA GLY A 66 -14.07 0.83 -11.48
C GLY A 66 -14.02 -0.20 -12.60
N SER A 67 -13.09 -0.02 -13.54
CA SER A 67 -12.94 -0.91 -14.71
C SER A 67 -12.68 -2.37 -14.35
N PHE A 68 -12.18 -2.64 -13.15
CA PHE A 68 -11.81 -3.98 -12.69
C PHE A 68 -12.91 -4.69 -11.89
N GLY A 69 -13.94 -3.97 -11.43
CA GLY A 69 -15.00 -4.54 -10.61
C GLY A 69 -15.58 -3.57 -9.59
N VAL A 70 -16.26 -4.12 -8.59
CA VAL A 70 -16.99 -3.38 -7.56
C VAL A 70 -16.42 -3.67 -6.19
N VAL A 71 -16.25 -2.64 -5.37
CA VAL A 71 -15.79 -2.73 -3.99
C VAL A 71 -16.96 -2.47 -3.05
N HIS A 72 -17.21 -3.42 -2.15
CA HIS A 72 -18.23 -3.32 -1.12
C HIS A 72 -17.59 -3.15 0.25
N GLN A 73 -18.11 -2.25 1.08
CA GLN A 73 -17.94 -2.32 2.52
C GLN A 73 -18.90 -3.39 3.06
N ALA A 74 -18.46 -4.18 4.04
CA ALA A 74 -19.29 -5.14 4.75
C ALA A 74 -18.80 -5.28 6.20
N LYS A 75 -19.61 -5.89 7.05
CA LYS A 75 -19.27 -6.16 8.46
C LYS A 75 -19.25 -7.66 8.70
N LEU A 76 -18.15 -8.20 9.22
CA LEU A 76 -18.08 -9.61 9.64
C LEU A 76 -19.00 -9.82 10.85
N THR A 77 -19.86 -10.84 10.80
CA THR A 77 -20.86 -11.06 11.86
C THR A 77 -20.24 -11.53 13.17
N ASP A 78 -19.15 -12.29 13.09
CA ASP A 78 -18.57 -12.97 14.25
C ASP A 78 -17.71 -12.01 15.09
N THR A 79 -17.01 -11.08 14.43
CA THR A 79 -16.11 -10.11 15.08
C THR A 79 -16.67 -8.69 15.13
N GLY A 80 -17.72 -8.40 14.35
CA GLY A 80 -18.22 -7.04 14.15
C GLY A 80 -17.28 -6.12 13.35
N GLU A 81 -16.18 -6.67 12.82
CA GLU A 81 -15.15 -5.91 12.13
C GLU A 81 -15.59 -5.49 10.72
N MET A 82 -15.26 -4.25 10.34
CA MET A 82 -15.49 -3.74 9.00
C MET A 82 -14.45 -4.28 8.00
N VAL A 83 -14.90 -4.70 6.83
CA VAL A 83 -14.06 -5.21 5.74
C VAL A 83 -14.43 -4.58 4.40
N ALA A 84 -13.49 -4.59 3.46
CA ALA A 84 -13.73 -4.23 2.06
C ALA A 84 -13.67 -5.48 1.18
N ILE A 85 -14.72 -5.77 0.42
CA ILE A 85 -14.84 -6.90 -0.49
C ILE A 85 -14.70 -6.39 -1.93
N LYS A 86 -13.53 -6.58 -2.53
CA LYS A 86 -13.26 -6.28 -3.95
C LYS A 86 -13.71 -7.48 -4.80
N LYS A 87 -14.80 -7.31 -5.53
CA LYS A 87 -15.37 -8.32 -6.44
C LYS A 87 -14.91 -8.03 -7.87
N VAL A 88 -14.11 -8.93 -8.44
CA VAL A 88 -13.55 -8.82 -9.79
C VAL A 88 -14.01 -10.00 -10.66
N LEU A 89 -14.32 -9.73 -11.92
CA LEU A 89 -14.65 -10.79 -12.88
C LEU A 89 -13.41 -11.64 -13.14
N GLN A 90 -13.54 -12.95 -12.98
CA GLN A 90 -12.46 -13.90 -13.21
C GLN A 90 -12.56 -14.46 -14.63
N ASP A 91 -11.57 -14.14 -15.48
CA ASP A 91 -11.40 -14.86 -16.73
C ASP A 91 -10.80 -16.24 -16.44
N LYS A 92 -11.55 -17.30 -16.78
CA LYS A 92 -11.17 -18.71 -16.52
C LYS A 92 -9.84 -19.11 -17.17
N ARG A 93 -9.38 -18.38 -18.19
CA ARG A 93 -8.14 -18.68 -18.93
C ARG A 93 -6.88 -18.20 -18.21
N PHE A 94 -7.03 -17.40 -17.16
CA PHE A 94 -5.92 -16.68 -16.57
C PHE A 94 -5.95 -16.76 -15.05
N LYS A 95 -4.76 -16.92 -14.45
CA LYS A 95 -4.60 -16.77 -12.99
C LYS A 95 -4.63 -15.27 -12.66
N ASN A 96 -5.34 -14.92 -11.59
CA ASN A 96 -5.40 -13.53 -11.14
C ASN A 96 -4.10 -13.18 -10.41
N ARG A 97 -3.30 -12.31 -11.03
CA ARG A 97 -2.00 -11.89 -10.48
C ARG A 97 -2.15 -11.10 -9.17
N GLU A 98 -3.21 -10.31 -9.02
CA GLU A 98 -3.47 -9.53 -7.81
C GLU A 98 -3.56 -10.45 -6.59
N LEU A 99 -4.35 -11.53 -6.69
CA LEU A 99 -4.44 -12.53 -5.62
C LEU A 99 -3.08 -13.16 -5.32
N GLN A 100 -2.33 -13.58 -6.34
CA GLN A 100 -1.03 -14.22 -6.15
C GLN A 100 -0.01 -13.31 -5.46
N ILE A 101 -0.02 -12.02 -5.77
CA ILE A 101 0.84 -11.03 -5.13
C ILE A 101 0.36 -10.80 -3.69
N MET A 102 -0.91 -10.45 -3.48
CA MET A 102 -1.42 -10.09 -2.15
C MET A 102 -1.27 -11.21 -1.12
N ARG A 103 -1.33 -12.48 -1.53
CA ARG A 103 -1.11 -13.64 -0.63
C ARG A 103 0.32 -13.72 -0.07
N LYS A 104 1.29 -13.05 -0.70
CA LYS A 104 2.70 -13.00 -0.27
C LYS A 104 3.03 -11.74 0.55
N LEU A 105 2.11 -10.79 0.63
CA LEU A 105 2.37 -9.50 1.26
C LEU A 105 1.88 -9.49 2.71
N GLU A 106 2.80 -9.18 3.63
CA GLU A 106 2.49 -8.96 5.04
C GLU A 106 3.32 -7.78 5.55
N HIS A 107 2.69 -6.59 5.59
CA HIS A 107 3.36 -5.36 6.00
C HIS A 107 2.35 -4.37 6.59
N CYS A 108 2.76 -3.60 7.62
CA CYS A 108 1.86 -2.69 8.33
C CYS A 108 1.29 -1.56 7.47
N ASN A 109 2.04 -1.12 6.45
CA ASN A 109 1.62 -0.08 5.48
C ASN A 109 1.05 -0.64 4.16
N ILE A 110 0.61 -1.90 4.14
CA ILE A 110 -0.09 -2.51 3.00
C ILE A 110 -1.41 -3.08 3.53
N VAL A 111 -2.49 -2.93 2.76
CA VAL A 111 -3.78 -3.51 3.17
C VAL A 111 -3.69 -5.02 3.27
N ARG A 112 -4.19 -5.58 4.37
CA ARG A 112 -4.17 -7.02 4.59
C ARG A 112 -5.25 -7.71 3.76
N LEU A 113 -4.85 -8.73 2.97
CA LEU A 113 -5.78 -9.72 2.45
C LEU A 113 -6.17 -10.68 3.59
N LYS A 114 -7.41 -10.59 4.05
CA LYS A 114 -7.92 -11.45 5.12
C LYS A 114 -8.36 -12.80 4.58
N TYR A 115 -9.21 -12.77 3.56
CA TYR A 115 -9.76 -13.95 2.93
C TYR A 115 -9.96 -13.73 1.43
N PHE A 116 -10.17 -14.80 0.68
CA PHE A 116 -10.71 -14.72 -0.69
C PHE A 116 -11.67 -15.87 -0.96
N PHE A 117 -12.64 -15.65 -1.84
CA PHE A 117 -13.59 -16.69 -2.26
C PHE A 117 -14.09 -16.44 -3.68
N TYR A 118 -14.59 -17.49 -4.32
CA TYR A 118 -15.19 -17.41 -5.64
C TYR A 118 -16.71 -17.42 -5.54
N SER A 119 -17.38 -16.63 -6.38
CA SER A 119 -18.85 -16.59 -6.46
C SER A 119 -19.31 -16.59 -7.91
N SER A 120 -20.42 -17.26 -8.21
CA SER A 120 -21.05 -17.17 -9.54
C SER A 120 -21.81 -15.85 -9.71
N GLY A 121 -21.85 -15.32 -10.93
CA GLY A 121 -22.71 -14.19 -11.28
C GLY A 121 -24.19 -14.56 -11.16
N GLU A 122 -25.03 -13.59 -10.80
CA GLU A 122 -26.48 -13.76 -10.87
C GLU A 122 -26.88 -13.98 -12.34
N LYS A 123 -27.74 -14.98 -12.60
CA LYS A 123 -28.31 -15.17 -13.92
C LYS A 123 -29.24 -13.99 -14.20
N SER A 124 -28.77 -12.99 -14.93
CA SER A 124 -29.66 -11.98 -15.48
C SER A 124 -30.66 -12.68 -16.38
N SER A 125 -31.90 -12.77 -15.91
CA SER A 125 -33.04 -13.34 -16.63
C SER A 125 -33.14 -12.70 -18.02
N GLY A 126 -32.72 -13.44 -19.05
CA GLY A 126 -32.84 -13.03 -20.45
C GLY A 126 -31.53 -12.96 -21.26
N SER A 127 -30.35 -12.91 -20.64
CA SER A 127 -29.08 -12.98 -21.38
C SER A 127 -28.46 -14.36 -21.23
N GLY A 128 -28.32 -15.13 -22.31
CA GLY A 128 -27.73 -16.47 -22.35
C GLY A 128 -26.25 -16.58 -21.92
N LYS A 129 -25.73 -15.65 -21.13
CA LYS A 129 -24.38 -15.68 -20.55
C LYS A 129 -24.36 -16.63 -19.34
N LYS A 130 -23.97 -17.89 -19.59
CA LYS A 130 -23.69 -18.87 -18.54
C LYS A 130 -22.31 -18.62 -17.91
N ASP A 131 -22.23 -18.87 -16.60
CA ASP A 131 -21.05 -19.16 -15.78
C ASP A 131 -19.94 -18.08 -15.68
N GLU A 132 -20.33 -16.82 -15.49
CA GLU A 132 -19.39 -15.81 -15.00
C GLU A 132 -18.96 -16.13 -13.57
N VAL A 133 -17.66 -16.29 -13.35
CA VAL A 133 -17.07 -16.51 -12.03
C VAL A 133 -16.44 -15.21 -11.58
N TYR A 134 -16.66 -14.84 -10.33
CA TYR A 134 -16.08 -13.67 -9.71
C TYR A 134 -15.13 -14.10 -8.60
N LEU A 135 -13.97 -13.45 -8.54
CA LEU A 135 -13.07 -13.53 -7.40
C LEU A 135 -13.42 -12.38 -6.43
N ASN A 136 -13.60 -12.71 -5.16
CA ASN A 136 -13.87 -11.75 -4.10
C ASN A 136 -12.68 -11.73 -3.16
N LEU A 137 -12.01 -10.58 -3.05
CA LEU A 137 -10.92 -10.35 -2.11
C LEU A 137 -11.49 -9.63 -0.88
N VAL A 138 -11.44 -10.28 0.29
CA VAL A 138 -11.86 -9.70 1.57
C VAL A 138 -10.64 -9.06 2.23
N LEU A 139 -10.66 -7.73 2.30
CA LEU A 139 -9.57 -6.87 2.72
C LEU A 139 -9.93 -6.18 4.04
N GLU A 140 -8.90 -5.79 4.80
CA GLU A 140 -9.04 -4.80 5.86
C GLU A 140 -9.72 -3.52 5.32
N TYR A 141 -10.67 -2.97 6.08
CA TYR A 141 -11.30 -1.69 5.75
C TYR A 141 -10.54 -0.53 6.37
N VAL A 142 -10.28 0.51 5.57
CA VAL A 142 -9.69 1.78 6.02
C VAL A 142 -10.53 2.92 5.43
N PRO A 143 -10.95 3.92 6.23
CA PRO A 143 -12.10 4.77 5.90
C PRO A 143 -11.82 5.89 4.89
N GLU A 144 -10.59 6.41 4.84
CA GLU A 144 -10.23 7.55 4.01
C GLU A 144 -9.15 7.22 2.99
N THR A 145 -8.91 8.15 2.07
CA THR A 145 -7.80 8.09 1.12
C THR A 145 -7.01 9.40 1.12
N VAL A 146 -5.72 9.33 0.77
CA VAL A 146 -4.89 10.53 0.58
C VAL A 146 -5.56 11.49 -0.42
N TYR A 147 -6.17 10.97 -1.48
CA TYR A 147 -6.93 11.78 -2.44
C TYR A 147 -8.07 12.59 -1.78
N ARG A 148 -8.90 11.95 -0.94
CA ARG A 148 -10.02 12.63 -0.27
C ARG A 148 -9.53 13.69 0.71
N VAL A 149 -8.47 13.39 1.47
CA VAL A 149 -7.82 14.33 2.38
C VAL A 149 -7.24 15.52 1.62
N ALA A 150 -6.44 15.29 0.58
CA ALA A 150 -5.87 16.36 -0.24
C ALA A 150 -6.95 17.25 -0.88
N ARG A 151 -8.02 16.64 -1.39
CA ARG A 151 -9.17 17.36 -1.95
C ARG A 151 -9.89 18.21 -0.90
N HIS A 152 -10.02 17.74 0.34
CA HIS A 152 -10.61 18.52 1.43
C HIS A 152 -9.82 19.80 1.71
N TYR A 153 -8.50 19.69 1.89
CA TYR A 153 -7.63 20.85 2.10
C TYR A 153 -7.64 21.81 0.89
N SER A 154 -7.53 21.27 -0.32
CA SER A 154 -7.56 22.06 -1.57
C SER A 154 -8.86 22.86 -1.73
N LYS A 155 -10.03 22.24 -1.50
CA LYS A 155 -11.33 22.92 -1.53
C LYS A 155 -11.44 24.05 -0.50
N ASN A 156 -10.83 23.87 0.67
CA ASN A 156 -10.79 24.87 1.73
C ASN A 156 -9.65 25.89 1.55
N LYS A 157 -8.95 25.88 0.42
CA LYS A 157 -7.78 26.74 0.12
C LYS A 157 -6.67 26.64 1.17
N GLN A 158 -6.58 25.49 1.83
CA GLN A 158 -5.56 25.19 2.83
C GLN A 158 -4.53 24.21 2.25
N THR A 159 -3.34 24.21 2.84
CA THR A 159 -2.31 23.20 2.58
C THR A 159 -2.41 22.12 3.64
N ILE A 160 -2.12 20.88 3.28
CA ILE A 160 -2.00 19.80 4.26
C ILE A 160 -0.85 20.14 5.22
N PRO A 161 -1.03 20.00 6.55
CA PRO A 161 0.05 20.15 7.52
C PRO A 161 1.26 19.28 7.15
N ILE A 162 2.46 19.88 7.22
CA ILE A 162 3.70 19.21 6.78
C ILE A 162 3.96 17.91 7.53
N LEU A 163 3.60 17.82 8.81
CA LEU A 163 3.71 16.58 9.59
C LEU A 163 2.94 15.42 8.95
N TYR A 164 1.73 15.66 8.42
CA TYR A 164 0.97 14.63 7.70
C TYR A 164 1.64 14.25 6.36
N VAL A 165 2.21 15.24 5.64
CA VAL A 165 2.96 14.94 4.41
C VAL A 165 4.17 14.05 4.72
N LYS A 166 4.92 14.35 5.78
CA LYS A 166 6.02 13.50 6.28
C LYS A 166 5.51 12.10 6.61
N LEU A 167 4.46 12.02 7.42
CA LEU A 167 3.91 10.77 7.92
C LEU A 167 3.41 9.85 6.79
N TYR A 168 2.68 10.39 5.83
CA TYR A 168 2.13 9.61 4.71
C TYR A 168 3.22 9.19 3.74
N MET A 169 4.12 10.10 3.37
CA MET A 169 5.19 9.78 2.43
C MET A 169 6.19 8.76 3.00
N TYR A 170 6.54 8.87 4.29
CA TYR A 170 7.40 7.87 4.95
C TYR A 170 6.79 6.47 4.88
N GLN A 171 5.51 6.33 5.26
CA GLN A 171 4.81 5.04 5.23
C GLN A 171 4.63 4.50 3.80
N LEU A 172 4.43 5.38 2.80
CA LEU A 172 4.42 5.00 1.40
C LEU A 172 5.79 4.45 0.98
N PHE A 173 6.88 5.16 1.24
CA PHE A 173 8.23 4.70 0.89
C PHE A 173 8.59 3.39 1.58
N ARG A 174 8.18 3.21 2.84
CA ARG A 174 8.35 1.94 3.55
C ARG A 174 7.58 0.80 2.90
N SER A 175 6.32 1.03 2.49
CA SER A 175 5.55 0.03 1.72
C SER A 175 6.21 -0.32 0.38
N LEU A 176 6.78 0.67 -0.31
CA LEU A 176 7.48 0.48 -1.58
C LEU A 176 8.78 -0.30 -1.40
N ALA A 177 9.58 0.03 -0.38
CA ALA A 177 10.80 -0.71 -0.03
C ALA A 177 10.48 -2.21 0.17
N TYR A 178 9.42 -2.50 0.93
CA TYR A 178 8.97 -3.87 1.17
C TYR A 178 8.60 -4.60 -0.12
N ILE A 179 7.71 -4.06 -0.97
CA ILE A 179 7.29 -4.76 -2.20
C ILE A 179 8.42 -4.84 -3.23
N HIS A 180 9.28 -3.84 -3.32
CA HIS A 180 10.43 -3.82 -4.23
C HIS A 180 11.47 -4.87 -3.82
N SER A 181 11.64 -5.14 -2.51
CA SER A 181 12.49 -6.25 -2.03
C SER A 181 12.03 -7.64 -2.50
N LEU A 182 10.73 -7.76 -2.83
CA LEU A 182 10.13 -8.98 -3.39
C LEU A 182 10.13 -8.97 -4.94
N GLY A 183 10.74 -7.96 -5.57
CA GLY A 183 10.71 -7.73 -7.01
C GLY A 183 9.35 -7.27 -7.55
N VAL A 184 8.41 -6.91 -6.68
CA VAL A 184 7.05 -6.50 -7.07
C VAL A 184 7.00 -4.99 -7.28
N CYS A 185 6.70 -4.57 -8.52
CA CYS A 185 6.37 -3.19 -8.84
C CYS A 185 4.85 -3.00 -8.82
N HIS A 186 4.38 -1.93 -8.19
CA HIS A 186 2.95 -1.63 -8.04
C HIS A 186 2.32 -1.14 -9.35
N ARG A 187 3.01 -0.24 -10.07
CA ARG A 187 2.62 0.29 -11.39
C ARG A 187 1.31 1.08 -11.43
N ASP A 188 0.85 1.58 -10.27
CA ASP A 188 -0.31 2.47 -10.18
C ASP A 188 -0.34 3.23 -8.85
N ILE A 189 0.81 3.72 -8.39
CA ILE A 189 0.89 4.59 -7.21
C ILE A 189 0.23 5.93 -7.53
N LYS A 190 -0.75 6.30 -6.70
CA LYS A 190 -1.53 7.54 -6.80
C LYS A 190 -2.31 7.78 -5.51
N PRO A 191 -2.74 9.01 -5.19
CA PRO A 191 -3.44 9.33 -3.94
C PRO A 191 -4.71 8.50 -3.67
N GLN A 192 -5.39 8.00 -4.72
CA GLN A 192 -6.57 7.15 -4.57
C GLN A 192 -6.23 5.74 -4.06
N ASN A 193 -5.02 5.25 -4.31
CA ASN A 193 -4.55 3.92 -3.90
C ASN A 193 -3.78 3.95 -2.57
N LEU A 194 -3.88 5.06 -1.83
CA LEU A 194 -3.28 5.25 -0.52
C LEU A 194 -4.41 5.47 0.49
N LEU A 195 -4.79 4.42 1.19
CA LEU A 195 -5.79 4.52 2.25
C LEU A 195 -5.18 5.15 3.51
N LEU A 196 -6.01 5.86 4.25
CA LEU A 196 -5.65 6.57 5.47
C LEU A 196 -6.66 6.26 6.58
N ASP A 197 -6.14 6.01 7.76
CA ASP A 197 -6.87 6.21 9.01
C ASP A 197 -6.48 7.59 9.57
N PRO A 198 -7.36 8.60 9.49
CA PRO A 198 -7.04 9.96 9.95
C PRO A 198 -6.81 10.05 11.46
N GLU A 199 -7.36 9.12 12.24
CA GLU A 199 -7.29 9.15 13.69
C GLU A 199 -5.92 8.67 14.20
N SER A 200 -5.43 7.58 13.61
CA SER A 200 -4.12 6.98 13.94
C SER A 200 -2.96 7.47 13.06
N GLY A 201 -3.26 8.11 11.93
CA GLY A 201 -2.26 8.54 10.94
C GLY A 201 -1.66 7.38 10.13
N VAL A 202 -2.21 6.17 10.22
CA VAL A 202 -1.76 5.00 9.47
C VAL A 202 -2.10 5.14 7.99
N LEU A 203 -1.11 4.91 7.14
CA LEU A 203 -1.28 4.79 5.68
C LEU A 203 -1.16 3.33 5.25
N LYS A 204 -2.04 2.90 4.35
CA LYS A 204 -1.99 1.57 3.70
C LYS A 204 -2.09 1.66 2.19
N LEU A 205 -1.11 1.06 1.51
CA LEU A 205 -1.11 0.88 0.06
C LEU A 205 -2.11 -0.20 -0.35
N ILE A 206 -2.88 0.08 -1.40
CA ILE A 206 -3.94 -0.80 -1.93
C ILE A 206 -3.89 -0.95 -3.46
N ASP A 207 -4.71 -1.86 -3.97
CA ASP A 207 -4.96 -2.09 -5.39
C ASP A 207 -3.75 -2.62 -6.17
N PHE A 208 -3.41 -3.88 -5.89
CA PHE A 208 -2.37 -4.63 -6.60
C PHE A 208 -2.85 -5.19 -7.96
N GLY A 209 -3.98 -4.70 -8.49
CA GLY A 209 -4.52 -5.10 -9.77
C GLY A 209 -3.53 -4.90 -10.92
N SER A 210 -2.78 -3.79 -10.88
CA SER A 210 -1.75 -3.47 -11.88
C SER A 210 -0.37 -4.03 -11.54
N ALA A 211 -0.16 -4.58 -10.34
CA ALA A 211 1.17 -4.96 -9.88
C ALA A 211 1.76 -6.13 -10.70
N LYS A 212 3.09 -6.22 -10.76
CA LYS A 212 3.81 -7.32 -11.40
C LYS A 212 5.16 -7.53 -10.73
N GLN A 213 5.57 -8.80 -10.58
CA GLN A 213 6.97 -9.12 -10.30
C GLN A 213 7.78 -8.89 -11.57
N LEU A 214 8.66 -7.89 -11.56
CA LEU A 214 9.49 -7.54 -12.71
C LEU A 214 10.70 -8.48 -12.76
N VAL A 215 10.94 -9.09 -13.92
CA VAL A 215 12.06 -9.99 -14.16
C VAL A 215 12.96 -9.32 -15.20
N PRO A 216 14.24 -9.07 -14.90
CA PRO A 216 15.17 -8.51 -15.87
C PRO A 216 15.19 -9.31 -17.17
N GLY A 217 15.13 -8.61 -18.31
CA GLY A 217 15.08 -9.23 -19.64
C GLY A 217 13.67 -9.60 -20.13
N GLU A 218 12.64 -9.62 -19.26
CA GLU A 218 11.25 -9.81 -19.70
C GLU A 218 10.56 -8.49 -20.04
N PRO A 219 9.98 -8.33 -21.23
CA PRO A 219 9.28 -7.11 -21.59
C PRO A 219 7.98 -6.93 -20.80
N ASN A 220 7.63 -5.68 -20.55
CA ASN A 220 6.46 -5.25 -19.80
C ASN A 220 5.65 -4.23 -20.60
N VAL A 221 4.34 -4.20 -20.36
CA VAL A 221 3.46 -3.20 -20.99
C VAL A 221 3.82 -1.80 -20.49
N SER A 222 4.13 -0.89 -21.41
CA SER A 222 4.48 0.51 -21.15
C SER A 222 3.27 1.38 -20.81
N TYR A 223 2.12 1.12 -21.46
CA TYR A 223 0.87 1.83 -21.19
C TYR A 223 0.22 1.34 -19.87
N ILE A 224 0.87 1.68 -18.76
CA ILE A 224 0.50 1.39 -17.37
C ILE A 224 0.61 2.68 -16.53
N CYS A 225 0.26 2.63 -15.25
CA CYS A 225 0.10 3.79 -14.36
C CYS A 225 -1.03 4.75 -14.77
N SER A 226 -1.64 5.38 -13.78
CA SER A 226 -2.52 6.52 -13.97
C SER A 226 -1.72 7.74 -14.48
N ARG A 227 -2.28 8.47 -15.44
CA ARG A 227 -1.54 9.40 -16.32
C ARG A 227 -0.67 10.43 -15.57
N TYR A 228 -1.22 11.14 -14.58
CA TYR A 228 -0.50 12.21 -13.86
C TYR A 228 0.68 11.70 -13.01
N TYR A 229 0.73 10.40 -12.73
CA TYR A 229 1.75 9.75 -11.92
C TYR A 229 2.67 8.87 -12.77
N ARG A 230 2.51 8.88 -14.10
CA ARG A 230 3.27 8.02 -15.02
C ARG A 230 4.69 8.55 -15.20
N ALA A 231 5.66 7.68 -15.02
CA ALA A 231 7.08 7.98 -15.23
C ALA A 231 7.40 8.25 -16.72
N PRO A 232 8.35 9.13 -17.03
CA PRO A 232 8.63 9.55 -18.40
C PRO A 232 9.07 8.39 -19.30
N GLU A 233 9.84 7.42 -18.80
CA GLU A 233 10.22 6.21 -19.55
C GLU A 233 9.02 5.41 -20.07
N LEU A 234 7.91 5.38 -19.32
CA LEU A 234 6.66 4.73 -19.76
C LEU A 234 5.97 5.54 -20.86
N ILE A 235 6.10 6.87 -20.85
CA ILE A 235 5.60 7.76 -21.91
C ILE A 235 6.44 7.58 -23.18
N PHE A 236 7.75 7.42 -23.05
CA PHE A 236 8.66 7.04 -24.12
C PHE A 236 8.49 5.59 -24.60
N GLY A 237 7.61 4.80 -23.97
CA GLY A 237 7.26 3.46 -24.42
C GLY A 237 8.23 2.36 -23.98
N ALA A 238 9.07 2.60 -22.97
CA ALA A 238 9.98 1.59 -22.43
C ALA A 238 9.22 0.32 -21.97
N THR A 239 9.82 -0.85 -22.19
CA THR A 239 9.24 -2.15 -21.80
C THR A 239 10.11 -2.91 -20.81
N ASP A 240 11.33 -2.42 -20.59
CA ASP A 240 12.40 -2.91 -19.71
C ASP A 240 12.55 -2.05 -18.44
N TYR A 241 11.54 -1.24 -18.12
CA TYR A 241 11.50 -0.42 -16.92
C TYR A 241 11.60 -1.25 -15.63
N THR A 242 12.06 -0.60 -14.56
CA THR A 242 12.24 -1.20 -13.23
C THR A 242 11.17 -0.71 -12.25
N CYS A 243 11.29 -1.12 -10.98
CA CYS A 243 10.46 -0.61 -9.88
C CYS A 243 10.58 0.92 -9.65
N ASN A 244 11.56 1.59 -10.27
CA ASN A 244 11.78 3.03 -10.13
C ASN A 244 10.65 3.88 -10.73
N ILE A 245 9.74 3.29 -11.52
CA ILE A 245 8.51 3.98 -11.93
C ILE A 245 7.60 4.29 -10.73
N ASP A 246 7.57 3.44 -9.70
CA ASP A 246 6.80 3.70 -8.48
C ASP A 246 7.41 4.84 -7.66
N VAL A 247 8.75 4.98 -7.69
CA VAL A 247 9.48 6.06 -7.03
C VAL A 247 9.14 7.41 -7.67
N TRP A 248 9.09 7.47 -9.01
CA TRP A 248 8.60 8.64 -9.73
C TRP A 248 7.15 8.97 -9.33
N SER A 249 6.26 7.98 -9.35
CA SER A 249 4.86 8.17 -8.96
C SER A 249 4.73 8.69 -7.52
N ALA A 250 5.55 8.20 -6.58
CA ALA A 250 5.62 8.71 -5.22
C ALA A 250 6.14 10.16 -5.16
N GLY A 251 7.09 10.54 -6.02
CA GLY A 251 7.51 11.92 -6.23
C GLY A 251 6.36 12.82 -6.68
N CYS A 252 5.54 12.37 -7.62
CA CYS A 252 4.33 13.08 -8.04
C CYS A 252 3.33 13.25 -6.89
N VAL A 253 3.14 12.20 -6.06
CA VAL A 253 2.28 12.28 -4.85
C VAL A 253 2.82 13.31 -3.87
N LEU A 254 4.12 13.27 -3.54
CA LEU A 254 4.75 14.26 -2.66
C LEU A 254 4.53 15.69 -3.18
N ALA A 255 4.82 15.93 -4.46
CA ALA A 255 4.63 17.24 -5.08
C ALA A 255 3.18 17.70 -5.02
N GLU A 256 2.22 16.80 -5.29
CA GLU A 256 0.79 17.10 -5.23
C GLU A 256 0.34 17.50 -3.83
N LEU A 257 0.82 16.80 -2.78
CA LEU A 257 0.50 17.14 -1.40
C LEU A 257 1.05 18.52 -0.99
N LEU A 258 2.21 18.91 -1.53
CA LEU A 258 2.84 20.22 -1.27
C LEU A 258 2.17 21.36 -2.06
N LEU A 259 1.71 21.10 -3.29
CA LEU A 259 1.09 22.10 -4.16
C LEU A 259 -0.42 22.29 -3.87
N GLY A 260 -1.09 21.21 -3.47
CA GLY A 260 -2.56 21.11 -3.38
C GLY A 260 -3.25 20.73 -4.70
N GLN A 261 -2.47 20.39 -5.73
CA GLN A 261 -2.91 19.96 -7.06
C GLN A 261 -1.82 19.12 -7.75
N PRO A 262 -2.15 18.26 -8.73
CA PRO A 262 -1.15 17.47 -9.46
C PRO A 262 -0.07 18.35 -10.09
N ILE A 263 1.20 17.94 -9.97
CA ILE A 263 2.34 18.69 -10.54
C ILE A 263 2.41 18.59 -12.06
N PHE A 264 1.97 17.47 -12.64
CA PHE A 264 2.01 17.20 -14.08
C PHE A 264 0.62 16.81 -14.64
N PRO A 265 -0.30 17.76 -14.84
CA PRO A 265 -1.65 17.48 -15.33
C PRO A 265 -1.73 17.48 -16.87
N GLY A 266 -1.36 16.40 -17.55
CA GLY A 266 -1.48 16.28 -19.01
C GLY A 266 -2.78 15.60 -19.48
N ASP A 267 -3.38 16.04 -20.58
CA ASP A 267 -4.60 15.41 -21.14
C ASP A 267 -4.31 14.17 -22.01
N SER A 268 -3.16 14.18 -22.71
CA SER A 268 -2.63 13.07 -23.48
C SER A 268 -1.26 12.59 -22.97
N GLY A 269 -0.68 11.55 -23.58
CA GLY A 269 0.69 11.13 -23.27
C GLY A 269 1.72 12.21 -23.64
N VAL A 270 1.47 12.95 -24.72
CA VAL A 270 2.32 14.06 -25.18
C VAL A 270 2.20 15.24 -24.22
N ASP A 271 0.99 15.64 -23.85
CA ASP A 271 0.78 16.75 -22.90
C ASP A 271 1.39 16.44 -21.54
N GLN A 272 1.33 15.17 -21.11
CA GLN A 272 1.98 14.73 -19.87
C GLN A 272 3.50 14.98 -19.93
N LEU A 273 4.14 14.67 -21.06
CA LEU A 273 5.57 14.94 -21.25
C LEU A 273 5.87 16.44 -21.30
N VAL A 274 4.99 17.23 -21.92
CA VAL A 274 5.10 18.70 -21.94
C VAL A 274 5.08 19.28 -20.52
N GLU A 275 4.16 18.84 -19.66
CA GLU A 275 4.11 19.28 -18.26
C GLU A 275 5.39 18.92 -17.48
N ILE A 276 5.96 17.74 -17.73
CA ILE A 276 7.24 17.33 -17.13
C ILE A 276 8.38 18.25 -17.60
N ILE A 277 8.47 18.51 -18.90
CA ILE A 277 9.52 19.36 -19.51
C ILE A 277 9.43 20.80 -19.00
N LYS A 278 8.23 21.34 -18.73
CA LYS A 278 8.07 22.68 -18.14
C LYS A 278 8.76 22.82 -16.78
N VAL A 279 8.91 21.73 -16.02
CA VAL A 279 9.55 21.72 -14.71
C VAL A 279 11.01 21.27 -14.82
N LEU A 280 11.27 20.11 -15.42
CA LEU A 280 12.60 19.50 -15.48
C LEU A 280 13.48 20.02 -16.62
N GLY A 281 12.91 20.82 -17.53
CA GLY A 281 13.57 21.19 -18.79
C GLY A 281 13.56 20.04 -19.80
N THR A 282 14.14 20.27 -20.97
CA THR A 282 14.22 19.25 -22.02
C THR A 282 15.22 18.16 -21.60
N PRO A 283 14.85 16.87 -21.63
CA PRO A 283 15.78 15.81 -21.28
C PRO A 283 16.96 15.77 -22.26
N SER A 284 18.15 15.57 -21.72
CA SER A 284 19.36 15.34 -22.52
C SER A 284 19.26 14.04 -23.31
N ARG A 285 20.15 13.89 -24.32
CA ARG A 285 20.23 12.66 -25.11
C ARG A 285 20.50 11.43 -24.24
N ASP A 286 21.39 11.56 -23.25
CA ASP A 286 21.75 10.47 -22.35
C ASP A 286 20.57 10.10 -21.44
N GLN A 287 19.84 11.09 -20.92
CA GLN A 287 18.61 10.84 -20.15
C GLN A 287 17.54 10.12 -20.99
N ILE A 288 17.35 10.51 -22.27
CA ILE A 288 16.42 9.81 -23.17
C ILE A 288 16.88 8.37 -23.38
N HIS A 289 18.17 8.14 -23.59
CA HIS A 289 18.74 6.80 -23.76
C HIS A 289 18.53 5.91 -22.51
N GLU A 290 18.76 6.46 -21.32
CA GLU A 290 18.50 5.78 -20.04
C GLU A 290 17.00 5.48 -19.81
N MET A 291 16.11 6.29 -20.38
CA MET A 291 14.66 6.07 -20.28
C MET A 291 14.16 5.05 -21.30
N ASN A 292 14.57 5.16 -22.56
CA ASN A 292 14.26 4.18 -23.60
C ASN A 292 15.32 4.24 -24.72
N PRO A 293 16.24 3.27 -24.79
CA PRO A 293 17.31 3.27 -25.79
C PRO A 293 16.80 3.08 -27.22
N ASN A 294 15.56 2.59 -27.41
CA ASN A 294 14.94 2.37 -28.71
C ASN A 294 14.16 3.61 -29.23
N TYR A 295 14.11 4.70 -28.47
CA TYR A 295 13.38 5.90 -28.88
C TYR A 295 14.21 6.73 -29.87
N THR A 296 13.78 6.76 -31.13
CA THR A 296 14.52 7.38 -32.25
C THR A 296 13.97 8.73 -32.70
N GLU A 297 12.80 9.15 -32.23
CA GLU A 297 12.17 10.42 -32.62
C GLU A 297 12.72 11.57 -31.77
N PHE A 298 13.45 12.51 -32.39
CA PHE A 298 14.18 13.52 -31.63
C PHE A 298 13.90 14.94 -32.14
N LYS A 299 12.82 15.58 -31.67
CA LYS A 299 12.64 17.05 -31.77
C LYS A 299 11.77 17.59 -30.63
N PHE A 300 12.39 17.89 -29.50
CA PHE A 300 11.77 18.74 -28.47
C PHE A 300 12.34 20.15 -28.57
N PRO A 301 11.52 21.21 -28.37
CA PRO A 301 12.03 22.54 -28.10
C PRO A 301 13.00 22.49 -26.91
N GLN A 302 14.06 23.29 -26.95
CA GLN A 302 15.01 23.39 -25.84
C GLN A 302 14.43 24.32 -24.76
N ILE A 303 14.06 23.73 -23.63
CA ILE A 303 13.45 24.39 -22.47
C ILE A 303 14.39 24.22 -21.29
N LYS A 304 14.72 25.31 -20.61
CA LYS A 304 15.55 25.27 -19.39
C LYS A 304 14.73 24.76 -18.21
N PRO A 305 15.34 24.00 -17.28
CA PRO A 305 14.66 23.57 -16.06
C PRO A 305 14.15 24.77 -15.25
N HIS A 306 12.96 24.62 -14.67
CA HIS A 306 12.44 25.58 -13.72
C HIS A 306 13.05 25.33 -12.35
N PRO A 307 13.61 26.34 -11.65
CA PRO A 307 14.18 26.13 -10.32
C PRO A 307 13.15 25.54 -9.35
N TRP A 308 13.48 24.43 -8.70
CA TRP A 308 12.58 23.71 -7.79
C TRP A 308 11.99 24.58 -6.67
N ASN A 309 12.76 25.54 -6.16
CA ASN A 309 12.31 26.50 -5.15
C ASN A 309 11.22 27.47 -5.66
N LYS A 310 11.05 27.60 -6.97
CA LYS A 310 9.99 28.40 -7.62
C LYS A 310 8.79 27.57 -8.07
N VAL A 311 8.93 26.25 -8.14
CA VAL A 311 7.81 25.32 -8.42
C VAL A 311 6.82 25.33 -7.25
N PHE A 312 7.33 25.35 -6.03
CA PHE A 312 6.52 25.29 -4.81
C PHE A 312 6.29 26.68 -4.20
N ARG A 313 5.36 26.74 -3.22
CA ARG A 313 5.06 27.98 -2.49
C ARG A 313 6.28 28.40 -1.64
N PRO A 314 6.48 29.71 -1.36
CA PRO A 314 7.66 30.20 -0.62
C PRO A 314 7.89 29.60 0.78
N ARG A 315 6.84 29.06 1.42
CA ARG A 315 6.92 28.44 2.76
C ARG A 315 7.07 26.91 2.73
N THR A 316 7.26 26.31 1.55
CA THR A 316 7.51 24.87 1.45
C THR A 316 8.89 24.55 2.05
N PRO A 317 9.00 23.56 2.95
CA PRO A 317 10.28 23.19 3.55
C PRO A 317 11.32 22.80 2.50
N SER A 318 12.55 23.32 2.62
CA SER A 318 13.65 23.03 1.70
C SER A 318 13.95 21.54 1.57
N ASP A 319 13.84 20.79 2.67
CA ASP A 319 14.05 19.34 2.69
C ASP A 319 12.97 18.57 1.91
N ALA A 320 11.75 19.10 1.84
CA ALA A 320 10.68 18.53 1.04
C ALA A 320 10.95 18.73 -0.46
N ILE A 321 11.46 19.92 -0.83
CA ILE A 321 11.85 20.27 -2.19
C ILE A 321 13.02 19.41 -2.65
N ASP A 322 14.05 19.27 -1.81
CA ASP A 322 15.23 18.43 -2.04
C ASP A 322 14.87 16.94 -2.20
N LEU A 323 13.96 16.42 -1.37
CA LEU A 323 13.45 15.06 -1.54
C LEU A 323 12.70 14.92 -2.88
N CYS A 324 11.87 15.90 -3.23
CA CYS A 324 11.10 15.88 -4.47
C CYS A 324 12.01 15.88 -5.71
N SER A 325 13.08 16.69 -5.72
CA SER A 325 14.04 16.71 -6.82
C SER A 325 14.78 15.39 -6.99
N LYS A 326 15.07 14.67 -5.90
CA LYS A 326 15.73 13.34 -5.95
C LYS A 326 14.79 12.21 -6.39
N LEU A 327 13.48 12.42 -6.36
CA LEU A 327 12.47 11.45 -6.81
C LEU A 327 12.11 11.66 -8.30
N LEU A 328 11.98 12.92 -8.71
CA LEU A 328 11.53 13.33 -10.04
C LEU A 328 12.71 13.56 -10.98
N GLU A 329 13.49 12.50 -11.20
CA GLU A 329 14.62 12.46 -12.13
C GLU A 329 14.25 11.72 -13.42
N TYR A 330 14.77 12.21 -14.55
CA TYR A 330 14.59 11.54 -15.85
C TYR A 330 15.26 10.17 -15.86
N THR A 331 16.55 10.11 -15.53
CA THR A 331 17.32 8.87 -15.47
C THR A 331 16.77 7.97 -14.36
N PRO A 332 16.15 6.82 -14.69
CA PRO A 332 15.45 6.03 -13.69
C PRO A 332 16.35 5.55 -12.55
N SER A 333 17.61 5.22 -12.84
CA SER A 333 18.61 4.76 -11.87
C SER A 333 19.12 5.86 -10.93
N SER A 334 18.92 7.14 -11.26
CA SER A 334 19.32 8.28 -10.42
C SER A 334 18.29 8.62 -9.34
N ARG A 335 17.07 8.05 -9.43
CA ARG A 335 16.03 8.28 -8.43
C ARG A 335 16.42 7.64 -7.10
N ILE A 336 16.21 8.38 -6.01
CA ILE A 336 16.45 7.89 -4.65
C ILE A 336 15.62 6.62 -4.38
N SER A 337 16.24 5.57 -3.83
CA SER A 337 15.51 4.34 -3.50
C SER A 337 14.47 4.60 -2.39
N PRO A 338 13.40 3.79 -2.26
CA PRO A 338 12.42 4.00 -1.21
C PRO A 338 13.02 3.98 0.21
N LEU A 339 14.01 3.11 0.47
CA LEU A 339 14.62 3.02 1.80
C LEU A 339 15.59 4.20 2.05
N ASP A 340 16.33 4.64 1.02
CA ASP A 340 17.09 5.89 1.09
C ASP A 340 16.17 7.10 1.35
N ALA A 341 14.99 7.13 0.72
CA ALA A 341 13.98 8.16 0.97
C ALA A 341 13.51 8.14 2.43
N CYS A 342 13.23 6.98 3.03
CA CYS A 342 12.89 6.90 4.46
C CYS A 342 14.00 7.47 5.37
N SER A 343 15.27 7.37 4.99
CA SER A 343 16.41 7.94 5.71
C SER A 343 16.63 9.45 5.46
N HIS A 344 15.85 10.06 4.56
CA HIS A 344 16.01 11.47 4.20
C HIS A 344 15.70 12.42 5.36
N LYS A 345 16.43 13.53 5.45
CA LYS A 345 16.29 14.60 6.47
C LYS A 345 14.87 15.17 6.59
N PHE A 346 14.10 15.13 5.51
CA PHE A 346 12.69 15.54 5.52
C PHE A 346 11.88 14.79 6.59
N PHE A 347 12.28 13.56 6.93
CA PHE A 347 11.61 12.72 7.92
C PHE A 347 12.22 12.77 9.33
N ASP A 348 13.21 13.63 9.60
CA ASP A 348 13.88 13.70 10.91
C ASP A 348 12.91 14.03 12.05
N GLU A 349 11.93 14.90 11.81
CA GLU A 349 10.87 15.20 12.79
C GLU A 349 10.10 13.94 13.22
N LEU A 350 9.92 12.95 12.33
CA LEU A 350 9.24 11.70 12.71
C LEU A 350 10.07 10.87 13.69
N ARG A 351 11.40 11.02 13.65
CA ARG A 351 12.40 10.35 14.52
C ARG A 351 12.66 11.11 15.81
N ASP A 352 12.00 12.23 16.06
CA ASP A 352 12.04 12.92 17.35
C ASP A 352 11.07 12.22 18.33
N PRO A 353 11.54 11.75 19.51
CA PRO A 353 10.68 11.11 20.51
C PRO A 353 9.57 12.02 21.05
N GLY A 354 9.68 13.34 20.89
CA GLY A 354 8.68 14.34 21.27
C GLY A 354 7.56 14.53 20.26
N THR A 355 7.72 14.06 19.01
CA THR A 355 6.73 14.31 17.96
C THR A 355 5.42 13.57 18.21
N ARG A 356 4.31 14.29 18.07
CA ARG A 356 2.94 13.79 18.24
C ARG A 356 2.08 14.24 17.06
N LEU A 357 1.01 13.49 16.80
CA LEU A 357 -0.02 13.93 15.87
C LEU A 357 -0.66 15.25 16.35
N PRO A 358 -1.24 16.07 15.47
CA PRO A 358 -1.91 17.30 15.86
C PRO A 358 -3.05 17.11 16.89
N ASN A 359 -3.64 15.91 16.94
CA ASN A 359 -4.63 15.51 17.94
C ASN A 359 -4.02 15.02 19.28
N THR A 360 -2.71 15.24 19.49
CA THR A 360 -1.89 14.83 20.65
C THR A 360 -1.59 13.34 20.79
N ARG A 361 -2.15 12.49 19.91
CA ARG A 361 -1.88 11.05 19.92
C ARG A 361 -0.43 10.73 19.52
N PRO A 362 0.11 9.57 19.95
CA PRO A 362 1.39 9.10 19.45
C PRO A 362 1.35 8.86 17.93
N LEU A 363 2.51 8.93 17.28
CA LEU A 363 2.67 8.50 15.90
C LEU A 363 2.39 6.99 15.79
N PRO A 364 1.93 6.48 14.62
CA PRO A 364 1.80 5.05 14.40
C PRO A 364 3.18 4.35 14.43
N PRO A 365 3.25 3.00 14.42
CA PRO A 365 4.53 2.30 14.37
C PRO A 365 5.33 2.64 13.11
N LEU A 366 6.39 3.45 13.25
CA LEU A 366 7.26 3.88 12.14
C LEU A 366 8.60 3.13 12.05
N PHE A 367 9.06 2.57 13.17
CA PHE A 367 10.42 2.03 13.33
C PHE A 367 10.46 0.51 13.60
N ASN A 368 9.30 -0.15 13.53
CA ASN A 368 9.15 -1.60 13.67
C ASN A 368 9.54 -2.33 12.38
N PHE A 369 10.71 -2.04 11.83
CA PHE A 369 11.23 -2.71 10.63
C PHE A 369 11.47 -4.20 10.91
N THR A 370 11.03 -5.05 9.98
CA THR A 370 11.30 -6.49 10.02
C THR A 370 12.75 -6.79 9.63
N ALA A 371 13.24 -7.99 9.94
CA ALA A 371 14.55 -8.43 9.49
C ALA A 371 14.69 -8.40 7.95
N GLN A 372 13.59 -8.71 7.23
CA GLN A 372 13.54 -8.60 5.78
C GLN A 372 13.73 -7.15 5.30
N GLU A 373 13.04 -6.19 5.91
CA GLU A 373 13.20 -4.77 5.54
C GLU A 373 14.60 -4.24 5.85
N LEU A 374 15.17 -4.60 7.00
CA LEU A 374 16.52 -4.17 7.41
C LEU A 374 17.63 -4.82 6.57
N ALA A 375 17.36 -5.96 5.93
CA ALA A 375 18.30 -6.62 5.03
C ALA A 375 18.40 -5.92 3.66
N ILE A 376 17.44 -5.07 3.28
CA ILE A 376 17.44 -4.38 1.97
C ILE A 376 18.68 -3.50 1.81
N LYS A 377 19.00 -2.69 2.84
CA LYS A 377 20.18 -1.81 2.85
C LYS A 377 20.70 -1.61 4.28
N PRO A 378 21.50 -2.54 4.82
CA PRO A 378 21.88 -2.56 6.24
C PRO A 378 22.60 -1.28 6.72
N SER A 379 23.29 -0.58 5.83
CA SER A 379 23.98 0.68 6.16
C SER A 379 23.06 1.83 6.59
N LEU A 380 21.75 1.72 6.35
CA LEU A 380 20.76 2.72 6.76
C LEU A 380 20.13 2.44 8.12
N ASN A 381 20.36 1.27 8.72
CA ASN A 381 19.61 0.81 9.90
C ASN A 381 19.76 1.77 11.09
N ASP A 382 20.94 2.35 11.27
CA ASP A 382 21.21 3.31 12.35
C ASP A 382 20.44 4.64 12.20
N ILE A 383 20.11 5.02 10.96
CA ILE A 383 19.31 6.21 10.65
C ILE A 383 17.81 5.89 10.73
N LEU A 384 17.41 4.73 10.23
CA LEU A 384 16.01 4.30 10.17
C LEU A 384 15.44 3.98 11.56
N ILE A 385 16.24 3.42 12.47
CA ILE A 385 15.84 3.09 13.83
C ILE A 385 16.51 4.05 14.82
N PRO A 386 15.81 5.12 15.25
CA PRO A 386 16.37 6.08 16.19
C PRO A 386 16.67 5.41 17.54
N PRO A 387 17.60 5.95 18.36
CA PRO A 387 18.05 5.32 19.59
C PRO A 387 16.91 4.91 20.54
N HIS A 388 15.89 5.75 20.70
CA HIS A 388 14.75 5.49 21.58
C HIS A 388 13.82 4.36 21.09
N ALA A 389 13.94 3.93 19.83
CA ALA A 389 13.15 2.86 19.23
C ALA A 389 13.91 1.52 19.14
N ARG A 390 15.21 1.51 19.49
CA ARG A 390 16.00 0.29 19.55
C ARG A 390 15.49 -0.55 20.73
N ARG A 391 15.11 -1.79 20.47
CA ARG A 391 14.73 -2.72 21.55
C ARG A 391 16.00 -3.08 22.33
N ASP A 392 16.01 -2.83 23.63
CA ASP A 392 17.06 -3.35 24.50
C ASP A 392 17.02 -4.89 24.45
N PRO A 393 18.16 -5.57 24.24
CA PRO A 393 18.23 -7.03 24.27
C PRO A 393 17.81 -7.64 25.63
N VAL A 394 17.67 -6.82 26.68
CA VAL A 394 17.54 -7.26 28.07
C VAL A 394 16.08 -7.49 28.49
N SER A 395 15.08 -7.01 27.73
CA SER A 395 13.67 -7.08 28.16
C SER A 395 12.86 -8.25 27.58
N SER A 396 13.44 -9.12 26.73
CA SER A 396 12.75 -10.29 26.16
C SER A 396 13.12 -11.64 26.80
N SER A 397 13.67 -11.64 28.02
CA SER A 397 14.06 -12.84 28.76
C SER A 397 13.44 -12.97 30.17
N GLN A 398 12.20 -12.53 30.35
CA GLN A 398 11.35 -13.07 31.41
C GLN A 398 10.15 -13.78 30.77
N GLY A 399 10.40 -15.04 30.40
CA GLY A 399 9.35 -16.01 30.15
C GLY A 399 8.59 -16.28 31.44
N THR A 400 7.28 -16.15 31.38
CA THR A 400 6.36 -16.62 32.40
C THR A 400 6.15 -18.13 32.23
N SER A 401 6.77 -18.90 33.12
CA SER A 401 6.47 -20.30 33.50
C SER A 401 7.07 -20.45 34.90
N GLU A 402 6.33 -20.64 36.00
CA GLU A 402 5.46 -21.76 36.43
C GLU A 402 4.55 -21.24 37.58
N SER A 403 3.22 -21.38 37.54
CA SER A 403 2.36 -22.50 38.01
C SER A 403 2.33 -22.80 39.53
N THR A 404 1.17 -22.46 40.12
CA THR A 404 0.32 -23.25 41.04
C THR A 404 0.70 -23.56 42.51
N ALA A 405 -0.26 -23.17 43.36
CA ALA A 405 -0.84 -23.88 44.52
C ALA A 405 -0.20 -23.71 45.90
N THR A 406 -0.94 -23.03 46.79
CA THR A 406 -1.12 -23.48 48.18
C THR A 406 -2.50 -23.06 48.69
N THR A 407 -3.29 -24.08 49.01
CA THR A 407 -4.56 -24.05 49.73
C THR A 407 -4.36 -23.80 51.23
N SER A 408 -5.39 -23.25 51.84
CA SER A 408 -5.59 -22.97 53.27
C SER A 408 -5.64 -24.21 54.17
N SER A 409 -5.12 -24.10 55.40
CA SER A 409 -5.71 -24.77 56.57
C SER A 409 -5.34 -24.04 57.88
N ALA A 410 -6.28 -24.08 58.83
CA ALA A 410 -6.32 -23.35 60.08
C ALA A 410 -5.56 -24.07 61.23
N GLY A 411 -5.23 -23.31 62.28
CA GLY A 411 -4.82 -23.86 63.59
C GLY A 411 -4.21 -22.84 64.56
N LEU A 412 -5.05 -22.26 65.44
CA LEU A 412 -4.66 -21.78 66.78
C LEU A 412 -4.24 -23.01 67.66
N PRO A 413 -3.54 -22.91 68.83
CA PRO A 413 -3.74 -21.86 69.85
C PRO A 413 -2.57 -21.49 70.85
N ILE A 414 -2.80 -20.41 71.63
CA ILE A 414 -2.54 -20.20 73.09
C ILE A 414 -1.12 -19.97 73.70
N SER A 415 -0.99 -18.84 74.43
CA SER A 415 -0.18 -18.45 75.64
C SER A 415 1.35 -18.56 75.61
N GLY A 416 2.17 -17.77 76.33
CA GLY A 416 2.04 -16.71 77.36
C GLY A 416 3.46 -16.12 77.59
N ALA A 417 3.63 -14.83 77.86
CA ALA A 417 3.83 -14.21 79.19
C ALA A 417 5.31 -13.84 79.52
N ILE A 418 5.48 -12.62 80.08
CA ILE A 418 6.60 -12.08 80.90
C ILE A 418 7.86 -11.65 80.10
N GLY A 419 8.54 -10.52 80.31
CA GLY A 419 8.53 -9.36 81.23
C GLY A 419 9.58 -8.35 80.69
N GLY A 420 9.45 -7.04 80.82
CA GLY A 420 9.84 -6.26 82.00
C GLY A 420 11.30 -5.76 81.91
N GLY A 421 11.52 -4.44 81.86
CA GLY A 421 12.84 -3.85 82.20
C GLY A 421 13.24 -2.55 81.49
N ASN A 422 12.89 -1.43 82.14
CA ASN A 422 13.40 -0.05 82.04
C ASN A 422 13.26 0.77 80.76
#